data_AF-A0A841K3Y3-F1
#
_entry.id   AF-A0A841K3Y3-F1
#
_cell.length_a   1.000
_cell.length_b   1.000
_cell.length_c   1.000
_cell.angle_alpha   90.00
_cell.angle_beta   90.00
_cell.angle_gamma   90.00
#
_symmetry.space_group_name_H-M   'P 1'
#
loop_
_entity.id
_entity.type
_entity.pdbx_description
1 polymer ?
#
loop_
_entity_poly.entity_id
_entity_poly.type
_entity_poly.pdbx_seq_one_letter_code
_entity_poly.pdbx_strand_id
1 'polypeptide(L)' 'MKNITFSADEHLIEQARAKARSQRTTLNEAFREWLVQFTSTPSSAKEIGALMKRLKYVEAGRHFSRDELNER' A
#
# COMPACT_ATOMS: atom_id res chain seq x y z
N MET A 1 25.44 2.88 -0.26
CA MET A 1 24.32 2.35 0.57
C MET A 1 24.86 2.05 1.97
N LYS A 2 24.06 2.24 3.03
CA LYS A 2 24.42 1.79 4.39
C LYS A 2 23.87 0.38 4.61
N ASN A 3 24.60 -0.46 5.34
CA ASN A 3 24.15 -1.80 5.69
C ASN A 3 23.28 -1.75 6.95
N ILE A 4 22.14 -2.43 6.93
CA ILE A 4 21.25 -2.58 8.06
C ILE A 4 21.08 -4.07 8.33
N THR A 5 21.28 -4.48 9.58
CA THR A 5 21.13 -5.88 10.02
C THR A 5 19.85 -6.00 10.84
N PHE A 6 19.00 -6.97 10.50
CA PHE A 6 17.81 -7.32 11.27
C PHE A 6 17.90 -8.75 11.77
N SER A 7 17.37 -8.95 12.97
CA SER A 7 17.15 -10.28 13.55
C SER A 7 15.65 -10.53 13.59
N ALA A 8 15.25 -11.70 13.10
CA ALA A 8 13.89 -12.21 13.17
C ALA A 8 13.97 -13.72 13.35
N ASP A 9 12.83 -14.34 13.67
CA ASP A 9 12.73 -15.79 13.71
C ASP A 9 13.16 -16.41 12.37
N GLU A 10 13.96 -17.47 12.42
CA GLU A 10 14.52 -18.11 11.23
C GLU A 10 13.42 -18.60 10.28
N HIS A 11 12.34 -19.15 10.84
CA HIS A 11 11.22 -19.65 10.05
C HIS A 11 10.50 -18.51 9.31
N LEU A 12 10.40 -17.33 9.93
CA LEU A 12 9.85 -16.14 9.27
C LEU A 12 10.76 -15.66 8.13
N ILE A 13 12.07 -15.69 8.32
CA ILE A 13 13.04 -15.29 7.28
C ILE A 13 12.94 -16.23 6.08
N GLU A 14 12.85 -17.55 6.31
CA GLU A 14 12.69 -18.53 5.23
C GLU A 14 11.38 -18.34 4.46
N GLN A 15 10.27 -18.18 5.16
CA GLN A 15 8.96 -17.93 4.52
C GLN A 15 8.98 -16.65 3.69
N ALA A 16 9.57 -15.57 4.23
CA ALA A 16 9.66 -14.30 3.52
C ALA A 16 10.54 -14.41 2.26
N ARG A 17 11.65 -15.18 2.32
CA ARG A 17 12.48 -15.48 1.16
C ARG A 17 11.73 -16.31 0.11
N ALA A 18 10.98 -17.33 0.53
CA ALA A 18 10.19 -18.15 -0.38
C ALA A 18 9.12 -17.33 -1.10
N LYS A 19 8.42 -16.45 -0.37
CA LYS A 19 7.44 -15.52 -0.93
C LYS A 19 8.06 -14.51 -1.90
N ALA A 20 9.23 -13.96 -1.58
CA ALA A 20 9.93 -13.07 -2.49
C ALA A 20 10.31 -13.77 -3.80
N ARG A 21 10.84 -15.01 -3.71
CA ARG A 21 11.19 -15.81 -4.89
C ARG A 21 9.98 -16.13 -5.77
N SER A 22 8.82 -16.46 -5.19
CA SER A 22 7.60 -16.72 -5.97
C SER A 22 7.13 -15.47 -6.73
N GLN A 23 7.44 -14.28 -6.22
CA GLN A 23 7.20 -12.99 -6.87
C GLN A 23 8.35 -12.53 -7.76
N ARG A 24 9.35 -13.39 -8.03
CA ARG A 24 10.57 -13.07 -8.81
C ARG A 24 11.35 -11.86 -8.27
N THR A 25 11.33 -11.65 -6.95
CA THR A 25 12.09 -10.61 -6.25
C THR A 25 12.96 -11.23 -5.13
N THR A 26 13.68 -10.40 -4.39
CA THR A 26 14.45 -10.81 -3.22
C THR A 26 13.88 -10.19 -1.95
N LEU A 27 14.08 -10.84 -0.80
CA LEU A 27 13.68 -10.28 0.49
C LEU A 27 14.29 -8.90 0.74
N ASN A 28 15.54 -8.68 0.28
CA ASN A 28 16.23 -7.40 0.42
C ASN A 28 15.59 -6.30 -0.44
N GLU A 29 15.11 -6.64 -1.62
CA GLU A 29 14.44 -5.69 -2.52
C GLU A 29 13.06 -5.30 -1.98
N ALA A 30 12.25 -6.29 -1.59
CA ALA A 30 10.99 -6.06 -0.89
C ALA A 30 11.16 -5.23 0.39
N PHE A 31 12.28 -5.44 1.11
CA PHE A 31 12.59 -4.65 2.31
C PHE A 31 12.92 -3.18 1.98
N ARG A 32 13.64 -2.91 0.89
CA ARG A 32 13.89 -1.52 0.46
C ARG A 32 12.60 -0.80 0.07
N GLU A 33 11.72 -1.48 -0.67
CA GLU A 33 10.41 -0.93 -1.01
C GLU A 33 9.58 -0.65 0.24
N TRP A 34 9.60 -1.55 1.21
CA TRP A 34 8.95 -1.35 2.50
C TRP A 34 9.53 -0.13 3.24
N LEU A 35 10.85 0.07 3.26
CA LEU A 35 11.45 1.27 3.88
C LEU A 35 10.98 2.57 3.23
N VAL A 36 10.82 2.59 1.90
CA VAL A 36 10.24 3.75 1.18
C VAL A 36 8.80 3.98 1.63
N GLN A 37 7.98 2.92 1.70
CA GLN A 37 6.59 3.03 2.15
C GLN A 37 6.48 3.43 3.62
N PHE A 38 7.35 2.89 4.47
CA PHE A 38 7.36 3.15 5.92
C PHE A 38 7.77 4.59 6.24
N THR A 39 8.67 5.17 5.44
CA THR A 39 9.08 6.58 5.57
C THR A 39 8.15 7.54 4.82
N SER A 40 7.31 7.01 3.93
CA SER A 40 6.20 7.76 3.36
C SER A 40 5.17 7.97 4.45
N THR A 41 5.28 9.10 5.16
CA THR A 41 4.19 9.68 5.99
C THR A 41 2.87 9.48 5.23
N PRO A 42 1.75 9.08 5.86
CA PRO A 42 0.49 8.82 5.16
C PRO A 42 -0.02 10.12 4.52
N SER A 43 0.52 10.44 3.34
CA SER A 43 0.06 11.51 2.48
C SER A 43 -1.38 11.23 2.07
N SER A 44 -1.79 9.96 2.09
CA SER A 44 -3.14 9.49 1.83
C SER A 44 -4.20 10.21 2.65
N ALA A 45 -4.04 10.48 3.95
CA ALA A 45 -5.10 11.17 4.70
C ALA A 45 -5.30 12.61 4.22
N LYS A 46 -4.20 13.31 3.91
CA LYS A 46 -4.21 14.71 3.47
C LYS A 46 -4.55 14.85 1.98
N GLU A 47 -4.10 13.91 1.15
CA GLU A 47 -4.37 13.81 -0.28
C GLU A 47 -5.78 13.33 -0.56
N ILE A 48 -6.32 12.38 0.21
CA ILE A 48 -7.75 12.02 0.18
C ILE A 48 -8.58 13.22 0.60
N GLY A 49 -8.20 13.94 1.67
CA GLY A 49 -8.88 15.18 2.05
C GLY A 49 -8.83 16.25 0.95
N ALA A 50 -7.69 16.42 0.28
CA ALA A 50 -7.52 17.36 -0.81
C ALA A 50 -8.30 16.93 -2.08
N LEU A 51 -8.35 15.63 -2.37
CA LEU A 51 -9.12 15.05 -3.46
C LEU A 51 -10.63 15.24 -3.22
N MET A 52 -11.12 14.93 -2.01
CA MET A 52 -12.52 15.15 -1.61
C MET A 52 -12.89 16.64 -1.65
N LYS A 53 -11.97 17.54 -1.26
CA LYS A 53 -12.17 19.00 -1.37
C LYS A 53 -12.25 19.47 -2.83
N ARG A 54 -11.44 18.89 -3.73
CA ARG A 54 -11.50 19.16 -5.17
C ARG A 54 -12.77 18.61 -5.79
N LEU A 55 -13.24 17.44 -5.39
CA LEU A 55 -14.45 16.83 -5.93
C LEU A 55 -15.75 17.41 -5.33
N LYS A 56 -15.67 18.38 -4.41
CA LYS A 56 -16.83 19.00 -3.75
C LYS A 56 -17.81 19.68 -4.71
N TYR A 57 -17.36 20.14 -5.88
CA TYR A 57 -18.22 20.73 -6.91
C TYR A 57 -18.90 19.70 -7.82
N VAL A 58 -18.52 18.42 -7.71
CA VAL A 58 -19.09 17.34 -8.51
C VAL A 58 -20.36 16.85 -7.81
N GLU A 59 -21.48 17.51 -8.11
CA GLU A 59 -22.80 16.94 -7.83
C GLU A 59 -23.09 15.87 -8.88
N ALA A 60 -22.92 14.59 -8.50
CA ALA A 60 -23.64 13.53 -9.18
C ALA A 60 -25.12 13.84 -8.93
N GLY A 61 -25.84 14.37 -9.92
CA GLY A 61 -27.23 14.83 -9.81
C GLY A 61 -28.28 13.79 -9.35
N ARG A 62 -27.84 12.66 -8.78
CA ARG A 62 -28.57 11.69 -7.99
C ARG A 62 -27.60 10.90 -7.10
N HIS A 63 -28.04 10.52 -5.92
CA HIS A 63 -27.33 9.54 -5.10
C HIS A 63 -27.58 8.14 -5.68
N PHE A 64 -26.52 7.40 -5.99
CA PHE A 64 -26.63 5.97 -6.28
C PHE A 64 -26.44 5.20 -4.99
N SER A 65 -27.38 4.32 -4.68
CA SER A 65 -27.23 3.35 -3.59
C SER A 65 -26.17 2.31 -3.95
N ARG A 66 -25.57 1.70 -2.92
CA ARG A 66 -24.57 0.62 -3.12
C ARG A 66 -25.16 -0.57 -3.87
N ASP A 67 -26.47 -0.78 -3.76
CA ASP A 67 -27.17 -1.87 -4.43
C ASP A 67 -27.33 -1.57 -5.94
N GLU A 68 -27.72 -0.34 -6.31
CA GLU A 68 -27.78 0.10 -7.72
C GLU A 68 -26.44 0.04 -8.46
N LEU A 69 -25.31 0.28 -7.76
CA LEU A 69 -23.97 0.21 -8.37
C LEU A 69 -23.46 -1.23 -8.55
N ASN A 70 -24.08 -2.21 -7.88
CA ASN A 70 -23.68 -3.61 -7.90
C ASN A 70 -24.62 -4.51 -8.72
N GLU A 71 -25.71 -3.96 -9.25
CA GLU A 71 -26.53 -4.65 -10.26
C GLU A 71 -25.74 -4.76 -11.57
N ARG A 72 -25.57 -6.00 -12.03
CA ARG A 72 -24.76 -6.39 -13.18
C ARG A 72 -25.58 -7.21 -14.15
#